data_AF-Q3L952-F1
#
_entry.id   AF-Q3L952-F1
#
_cell.length_a   1.000
_cell.length_b   1.000
_cell.length_c   1.000
_cell.angle_alpha   90.00
_cell.angle_beta   90.00
_cell.angle_gamma   90.00
#
_symmetry.space_group_name_H-M   'P 1'
#
loop_
_entity.id
_entity.type
_entity.pdbx_description
1 polymer ?
#
loop_
_entity_poly.entity_id
_entity_poly.type
_entity_poly.pdbx_seq_one_letter_code
_entity_poly.pdbx_strand_id
1 'polypeptide(L)'
;MPNISEFITAQQAADILKVSAARVRQLPDEGKLPQPVHLGPKATVYLRADVERLAAYSQSGKTFTSVAALLTPADRPIDRIYDGFIDYPSSHRSEFLRLHVRAWRGVAADGDRLVVVLGALSDRLDLVAANVCQIAEIVDREILSGQGDHAAWFMYYSGSGSLAERDQGFENIILEVNSPSARLGVDRWKLPFFTRSGRGASVEYHSDSRRFANEHWRASDIRELERVVGDRVECYPEPAYTEMNVNRYLRAGRQMIEVEHDVTFEAQLMGTLARLEAVPMSDPFSRTARQVCAAIASEITTRAESNDPAVRWWDGTTPAHGFKRDPWPTLFAARLVPVQRGRMQQEMLSRYEVDREWPWNEERIEQEHQLLRDLRLWLEDVDEYGDHADPGLAEAVEQATQIVEHWLRVADERALAADVHPTHIPRRFRVAGECDRRYLESIAWKTTPVETREARLLLEHIHGDDLRYGLDHDGRLVIDSPAQEVFVVHWPVVAPARPYPVGSFIVADGAIGSRPVYVEEPDGRLRALPRQPSMIATDWNFGYSGSGPGSLVEAIMRTFAQTEAVDRQHLPYTWLDDQVCYADEDSLRISIDQLRKRITPAHLR
;
A
#
# COMPACT_ATOMS: atom_id res chain seq x y z
N MET A 1 0.15 5.77 -24.64
CA MET A 1 0.26 6.79 -25.72
C MET A 1 -0.22 8.11 -25.16
N PRO A 2 0.46 9.23 -25.41
CA PRO A 2 0.00 10.54 -24.93
C PRO A 2 -1.44 10.79 -25.41
N ASN A 3 -2.26 11.37 -24.54
CA ASN A 3 -3.66 11.62 -24.83
C ASN A 3 -3.72 12.67 -25.96
N ILE A 4 -4.48 12.42 -27.04
CA ILE A 4 -4.55 13.33 -28.21
C ILE A 4 -4.97 14.76 -27.80
N SER A 5 -5.66 14.90 -26.66
CA SER A 5 -6.04 16.17 -26.05
C SER A 5 -4.87 17.04 -25.56
N GLU A 6 -3.68 16.47 -25.37
CA GLU A 6 -2.47 17.17 -24.93
C GLU A 6 -1.83 18.01 -26.04
N PHE A 7 -2.14 17.71 -27.30
CA PHE A 7 -1.58 18.40 -28.44
C PHE A 7 -2.54 19.46 -28.97
N ILE A 8 -2.01 20.65 -29.26
CA ILE A 8 -2.75 21.76 -29.86
C ILE A 8 -2.07 22.25 -31.13
N THR A 9 -2.89 22.75 -32.05
CA THR A 9 -2.40 23.34 -33.30
C THR A 9 -1.74 24.70 -33.04
N ALA A 10 -0.94 25.18 -34.01
CA ALA A 10 -0.36 26.53 -33.95
C ALA A 10 -1.41 27.64 -33.74
N GLN A 11 -2.64 27.44 -34.25
CA GLN A 11 -3.73 28.41 -34.10
C GLN A 11 -4.28 28.42 -32.67
N GLN A 12 -4.59 27.24 -32.12
CA GLN A 12 -5.01 27.14 -30.71
C GLN A 12 -3.93 27.67 -29.76
N ALA A 13 -2.66 27.42 -30.08
CA ALA A 13 -1.56 27.95 -29.32
C ALA A 13 -1.47 29.48 -29.38
N ALA A 14 -1.71 30.06 -30.55
CA ALA A 14 -1.79 31.50 -30.76
C ALA A 14 -2.92 32.14 -29.94
N ASP A 15 -4.08 31.49 -29.89
CA ASP A 15 -5.25 31.97 -29.15
C ASP A 15 -4.99 31.98 -27.63
N ILE A 16 -4.21 31.03 -27.12
CA ILE A 16 -3.76 30.93 -25.72
C ILE A 16 -2.72 32.02 -25.42
N LEU A 17 -1.71 32.15 -26.27
CA LEU A 17 -0.60 33.11 -26.12
C LEU A 17 -0.97 34.56 -26.44
N LYS A 18 -2.16 34.80 -27.02
CA LYS A 18 -2.60 36.10 -27.55
C LYS A 18 -1.62 36.68 -28.58
N VAL A 19 -1.09 35.83 -29.45
CA VAL A 19 -0.23 36.20 -30.60
C VAL A 19 -0.77 35.57 -31.89
N SER A 20 -0.16 35.85 -33.05
CA SER A 20 -0.56 35.22 -34.31
C SER A 20 0.00 33.79 -34.44
N ALA A 21 -0.66 32.91 -35.20
CA ALA A 21 -0.14 31.56 -35.47
C ALA A 21 1.21 31.57 -36.21
N ALA A 22 1.48 32.62 -37.01
CA ALA A 22 2.80 32.85 -37.59
C ALA A 22 3.85 33.14 -36.52
N ARG A 23 3.49 33.96 -35.50
CA ARG A 23 4.37 34.24 -34.37
C ARG A 23 4.67 32.98 -33.57
N VAL A 24 3.67 32.15 -33.29
CA VAL A 24 3.88 30.86 -32.61
C VAL A 24 4.92 30.00 -33.32
N ARG A 25 4.91 29.94 -34.65
CA ARG A 25 5.89 29.19 -35.44
C ARG A 25 7.32 29.75 -35.36
N GLN A 26 7.48 31.03 -35.03
CA GLN A 26 8.79 31.67 -34.85
C GLN A 26 9.36 31.51 -33.44
N LEU A 27 8.49 31.33 -32.43
CA LEU A 27 8.93 31.24 -31.02
C LEU A 27 9.90 30.08 -30.75
N PRO A 28 9.78 28.90 -31.40
CA PRO A 28 10.78 27.84 -31.29
C PRO A 28 12.16 28.23 -31.78
N ASP A 29 12.25 28.93 -32.91
CA ASP A 29 13.53 29.38 -33.48
C ASP A 29 14.20 30.45 -32.59
N GLU A 30 13.39 31.21 -31.84
CA GLU A 30 13.88 32.17 -30.84
C GLU A 30 14.20 31.54 -29.48
N GLY A 31 14.00 30.23 -29.31
CA GLY A 31 14.16 29.55 -28.02
C GLY A 31 13.14 29.98 -26.96
N LYS A 32 11.98 30.51 -27.36
CA LYS A 32 10.92 30.99 -26.46
C LYS A 32 9.79 29.99 -26.29
N LEU A 33 9.71 28.99 -27.15
CA LEU A 33 8.75 27.89 -27.07
C LEU A 33 9.48 26.58 -27.42
N PRO A 34 9.16 25.43 -26.83
CA PRO A 34 9.74 24.17 -27.25
C PRO A 34 9.48 23.89 -28.74
N GLN A 35 10.39 23.14 -29.37
CA GLN A 35 10.20 22.68 -30.75
C GLN A 35 8.90 21.86 -30.85
N PRO A 36 8.08 22.09 -31.88
CA PRO A 36 6.81 21.38 -32.00
C PRO A 36 7.00 19.90 -32.31
N VAL A 37 6.01 19.11 -31.93
CA VAL A 37 5.96 17.68 -32.24
C VAL A 37 5.42 17.50 -33.67
N HIS A 38 6.19 16.79 -34.49
CA HIS A 38 5.79 16.42 -35.84
C HIS A 38 5.08 15.06 -35.82
N LEU A 39 3.75 15.06 -36.01
CA LEU A 39 2.95 13.83 -36.14
C LEU A 39 2.92 13.28 -37.59
N GLY A 40 3.63 13.96 -38.50
CA GLY A 40 3.77 13.59 -39.91
C GLY A 40 4.34 14.75 -40.74
N PRO A 41 4.50 14.59 -42.06
CA PRO A 41 5.16 15.59 -42.92
C PRO A 41 4.46 16.95 -42.96
N LYS A 42 3.18 17.01 -42.57
CA LYS A 42 2.34 18.22 -42.65
C LYS A 42 1.66 18.57 -41.33
N ALA A 43 1.82 17.76 -40.29
CA ALA A 43 1.11 17.90 -39.02
C ALA A 43 2.11 18.29 -37.92
N THR A 44 2.12 19.57 -37.59
CA THR A 44 2.94 20.16 -36.54
C THR A 44 2.03 20.61 -35.41
N VAL A 45 2.23 20.05 -34.23
CA VAL A 45 1.44 20.34 -33.03
C VAL A 45 2.35 20.73 -31.88
N TYR A 46 1.81 21.46 -30.93
CA TYR A 46 2.50 21.89 -29.71
C TYR A 46 1.86 21.19 -28.52
N LEU A 47 2.65 20.92 -27.49
CA LEU A 47 2.10 20.49 -26.21
C LEU A 47 1.33 21.66 -25.60
N ARG A 48 0.04 21.45 -25.33
CA ARG A 48 -0.86 22.43 -24.71
C ARG A 48 -0.25 23.00 -23.44
N ALA A 49 0.30 22.12 -22.59
CA ALA A 49 0.90 22.49 -21.32
C ALA A 49 2.04 23.51 -21.49
N ASP A 50 2.91 23.34 -22.49
CA ASP A 50 4.02 24.26 -22.72
C ASP A 50 3.54 25.64 -23.20
N VAL A 51 2.49 25.65 -24.02
CA VAL A 51 1.91 26.89 -24.53
C VAL A 51 1.12 27.64 -23.45
N GLU A 52 0.28 26.96 -22.70
CA GLU A 52 -0.45 27.54 -21.56
C GLU A 52 0.53 28.07 -20.51
N ARG A 53 1.66 27.39 -20.30
CA ARG A 53 2.73 27.84 -19.43
C ARG A 53 3.42 29.10 -19.97
N LEU A 54 3.76 29.17 -21.25
CA LEU A 54 4.32 30.38 -21.85
C LEU A 54 3.33 31.56 -21.84
N ALA A 55 2.03 31.29 -21.94
CA ALA A 55 1.00 32.32 -21.74
C ALA A 55 1.03 32.84 -20.31
N ALA A 56 1.10 31.95 -19.31
CA ALA A 56 1.24 32.33 -17.91
C ALA A 56 2.52 33.14 -17.65
N TYR A 57 3.64 32.79 -18.28
CA TYR A 57 4.89 33.56 -18.20
C TYR A 57 4.76 34.98 -18.76
N SER A 58 4.25 35.10 -19.99
CA SER A 58 4.19 36.37 -20.68
C SER A 58 3.19 37.36 -20.06
N GLN A 59 2.16 36.86 -19.37
CA GLN A 59 1.08 37.69 -18.82
C GLN A 59 1.28 38.08 -17.35
N SER A 60 2.07 37.33 -16.57
CA SER A 60 2.11 37.51 -15.11
C SER A 60 3.22 38.42 -14.58
N GLY A 61 4.25 38.70 -15.37
CA GLY A 61 5.43 39.46 -14.91
C GLY A 61 6.25 38.75 -13.81
N LYS A 62 5.95 37.48 -13.53
CA LYS A 62 6.61 36.65 -12.52
C LYS A 62 7.92 36.06 -13.05
N THR A 63 8.86 35.78 -12.16
CA THR A 63 10.12 35.10 -12.48
C THR A 63 9.97 33.60 -12.24
N PHE A 64 10.60 32.77 -13.07
CA PHE A 64 10.55 31.31 -12.95
C PHE A 64 11.93 30.71 -13.17
N THR A 65 12.12 29.49 -12.68
CA THR A 65 13.34 28.71 -12.93
C THR A 65 13.50 28.35 -14.41
N SER A 66 14.72 28.01 -14.82
CA SER A 66 15.04 27.67 -16.21
C SER A 66 14.22 26.49 -16.72
N VAL A 67 13.67 26.65 -17.93
CA VAL A 67 12.91 25.60 -18.63
C VAL A 67 13.88 24.81 -19.49
N ALA A 68 14.14 23.56 -19.14
CA ALA A 68 15.17 22.74 -19.80
C ALA A 68 15.05 22.69 -21.33
N ALA A 69 13.81 22.67 -21.86
CA ALA A 69 13.53 22.55 -23.30
C ALA A 69 13.96 23.78 -24.10
N LEU A 70 14.13 24.92 -23.43
CA LEU A 70 14.53 26.19 -24.04
C LEU A 70 16.05 26.41 -23.97
N LEU A 71 16.75 25.66 -23.12
CA LEU A 71 18.21 25.75 -23.03
C LEU A 71 18.83 25.15 -24.28
N THR A 72 19.92 25.72 -24.78
CA THR A 72 20.70 25.14 -25.88
C THR A 72 21.37 23.84 -25.44
N PRO A 73 21.69 22.89 -26.33
CA PRO A 73 22.57 21.78 -25.96
C PRO A 73 23.90 22.31 -25.38
N ALA A 74 24.43 21.67 -24.34
CA ALA A 74 25.77 22.01 -23.86
C ALA A 74 26.81 21.47 -24.84
N ASP A 75 27.73 22.32 -25.31
CA ASP A 75 28.76 21.95 -26.27
C ASP A 75 29.84 21.01 -25.67
N ARG A 76 29.91 20.97 -24.34
CA ARG A 76 30.79 20.11 -23.54
C ARG A 76 30.06 19.70 -22.26
N PRO A 77 30.42 18.54 -21.66
CA PRO A 77 29.99 18.19 -20.32
C PRO A 77 30.19 19.34 -19.32
N ILE A 78 29.14 19.71 -18.58
CA ILE A 78 29.27 20.60 -17.42
C ILE A 78 29.64 19.80 -16.17
N ASP A 79 30.38 20.43 -15.24
CA ASP A 79 30.96 19.74 -14.10
C ASP A 79 29.89 19.38 -13.06
N ARG A 80 29.92 18.14 -12.55
CA ARG A 80 29.07 17.74 -11.42
C ARG A 80 29.64 18.31 -10.13
N ILE A 81 28.95 19.30 -9.55
CA ILE A 81 29.36 20.00 -8.33
C ILE A 81 28.82 19.36 -7.05
N TYR A 82 27.76 18.55 -7.15
CA TYR A 82 27.16 17.85 -6.01
C TYR A 82 26.56 16.51 -6.42
N ASP A 83 26.68 15.52 -5.55
CA ASP A 83 26.19 14.16 -5.72
C ASP A 83 26.07 13.50 -4.34
N GLY A 84 24.89 13.58 -3.72
CA GLY A 84 24.69 13.18 -2.32
C GLY A 84 23.26 13.32 -1.84
N PHE A 85 23.05 13.24 -0.53
CA PHE A 85 21.70 13.27 0.08
C PHE A 85 21.46 14.57 0.81
N ILE A 86 20.21 15.00 0.84
CA ILE A 86 19.72 16.05 1.73
C ILE A 86 18.56 15.53 2.56
N ASP A 87 18.42 16.06 3.77
CA ASP A 87 17.28 15.83 4.64
C ASP A 87 16.24 16.94 4.41
N TYR A 88 14.95 16.58 4.32
CA TYR A 88 13.85 17.54 4.26
C TYR A 88 12.69 17.11 5.16
N PRO A 89 11.95 18.05 5.78
CA PRO A 89 10.88 17.70 6.69
C PRO A 89 9.67 17.16 5.91
N SER A 90 9.05 16.10 6.43
CA SER A 90 7.76 15.61 5.93
C SER A 90 6.61 16.39 6.57
N SER A 91 5.63 16.80 5.76
CA SER A 91 4.39 17.41 6.25
C SER A 91 3.51 16.45 7.05
N HIS A 92 3.76 15.14 6.96
CA HIS A 92 2.88 14.11 7.53
C HIS A 92 3.39 13.46 8.82
N ARG A 93 4.67 13.62 9.18
CA ARG A 93 5.27 13.08 10.41
C ARG A 93 6.42 13.97 10.87
N SER A 94 6.78 13.90 12.15
CA SER A 94 7.99 14.55 12.69
C SER A 94 9.31 13.90 12.23
N GLU A 95 9.29 13.22 11.09
CA GLU A 95 10.41 12.48 10.51
C GLU A 95 10.99 13.29 9.35
N PHE A 96 12.31 13.34 9.27
CA PHE A 96 13.02 13.86 8.11
C PHE A 96 13.10 12.76 7.06
N LEU A 97 12.78 13.11 5.82
CA LEU A 97 12.94 12.25 4.66
C LEU A 97 14.24 12.61 3.94
N ARG A 98 14.82 11.62 3.26
CA ARG A 98 16.06 11.79 2.49
C ARG A 98 15.79 11.80 1.00
N LEU A 99 16.46 12.73 0.31
CA LEU A 99 16.39 12.85 -1.14
C LEU A 99 17.80 12.80 -1.73
N HIS A 100 17.97 12.03 -2.81
CA HIS A 100 19.21 12.05 -3.58
C HIS A 100 19.23 13.29 -4.49
N VAL A 101 20.25 14.12 -4.38
CA VAL A 101 20.40 15.34 -5.18
C VAL A 101 21.70 15.26 -5.96
N ARG A 102 21.60 15.52 -7.26
CA ARG A 102 22.75 15.71 -8.16
C ARG A 102 22.67 17.10 -8.75
N ALA A 103 23.77 17.84 -8.73
CA ALA A 103 23.83 19.17 -9.31
C ALA A 103 25.06 19.33 -10.20
N TRP A 104 24.87 20.00 -11.33
CA TRP A 104 25.91 20.33 -12.29
C TRP A 104 26.00 21.84 -12.51
N ARG A 105 27.20 22.33 -12.77
CA ARG A 105 27.48 23.72 -13.10
C ARG A 105 28.55 23.83 -14.19
N GLY A 106 28.36 24.73 -15.14
CA GLY A 106 29.41 25.04 -16.11
C GLY A 106 28.96 26.01 -17.19
N VAL A 107 29.90 26.40 -18.04
CA VAL A 107 29.63 27.34 -19.14
C VAL A 107 29.08 26.59 -20.36
N ALA A 108 27.93 27.03 -20.86
CA ALA A 108 27.28 26.62 -22.10
C ALA A 108 26.99 27.83 -23.00
N ALA A 109 26.41 27.61 -24.19
CA ALA A 109 26.15 28.68 -25.18
C ALA A 109 25.19 29.78 -24.69
N ASP A 110 24.37 29.49 -23.68
CA ASP A 110 23.43 30.40 -23.01
C ASP A 110 24.01 31.04 -21.73
N GLY A 111 25.27 30.74 -21.35
CA GLY A 111 25.96 31.35 -20.21
C GLY A 111 26.38 30.34 -19.13
N ASP A 112 26.40 30.79 -17.87
CA ASP A 112 26.63 29.91 -16.72
C ASP A 112 25.35 29.10 -16.44
N ARG A 113 25.45 27.78 -16.58
CA ARG A 113 24.32 26.87 -16.52
C ARG A 113 24.36 26.08 -15.23
N LEU A 114 23.19 25.97 -14.58
CA LEU A 114 22.95 25.10 -13.43
C LEU A 114 21.88 24.06 -13.77
N VAL A 115 22.14 22.81 -13.43
CA VAL A 115 21.17 21.70 -13.58
C VAL A 115 21.08 20.96 -12.27
N VAL A 116 19.87 20.66 -11.81
CA VAL A 116 19.62 19.89 -10.59
C VAL A 116 18.71 18.72 -10.92
N VAL A 117 19.08 17.53 -10.45
CA VAL A 117 18.24 16.33 -10.49
C VAL A 117 17.94 15.90 -9.06
N LEU A 118 16.66 15.95 -8.72
CA LEU A 118 16.06 15.44 -7.50
C LEU A 118 15.64 13.99 -7.75
N GLY A 119 16.23 13.05 -7.03
CA GLY A 119 15.98 11.63 -7.22
C GLY A 119 15.26 11.03 -6.02
N ALA A 120 14.04 10.53 -6.23
CA ALA A 120 13.24 9.92 -5.19
C ALA A 120 13.71 8.49 -4.89
N LEU A 121 14.23 8.26 -3.68
CA LEU A 121 14.71 6.94 -3.22
C LEU A 121 13.59 5.99 -2.76
N SER A 122 12.36 6.50 -2.65
CA SER A 122 11.20 5.78 -2.14
C SER A 122 10.06 5.77 -3.15
N ASP A 123 9.17 4.80 -3.01
CA ASP A 123 7.83 4.73 -3.61
C ASP A 123 6.96 6.00 -3.34
N ARG A 124 7.33 6.80 -2.34
CA ARG A 124 6.66 8.03 -1.91
C ARG A 124 6.95 9.27 -2.76
N LEU A 125 6.81 9.16 -4.08
CA LEU A 125 6.90 10.31 -4.99
C LEU A 125 5.90 11.43 -4.64
N ASP A 126 4.75 11.07 -4.06
CA ASP A 126 3.74 11.98 -3.54
C ASP A 126 4.32 12.97 -2.52
N LEU A 127 5.19 12.50 -1.62
CA LEU A 127 5.79 13.33 -0.58
C LEU A 127 6.85 14.27 -1.13
N VAL A 128 7.64 13.83 -2.11
CA VAL A 128 8.63 14.70 -2.76
C VAL A 128 7.90 15.78 -3.54
N ALA A 129 6.85 15.43 -4.29
CA ALA A 129 6.05 16.39 -5.05
C ALA A 129 5.39 17.43 -4.14
N ALA A 130 4.79 16.99 -3.03
CA ALA A 130 4.14 17.88 -2.06
C ALA A 130 5.10 18.86 -1.35
N ASN A 131 6.40 18.54 -1.30
CA ASN A 131 7.41 19.34 -0.60
C ASN A 131 8.46 19.95 -1.56
N VAL A 132 8.25 19.90 -2.88
CA VAL A 132 9.28 20.24 -3.87
C VAL A 132 9.78 21.69 -3.75
N CYS A 133 8.90 22.64 -3.44
CA CYS A 133 9.29 24.04 -3.23
C CYS A 133 10.23 24.19 -2.03
N GLN A 134 9.96 23.49 -0.92
CA GLN A 134 10.81 23.52 0.27
C GLN A 134 12.15 22.80 0.02
N ILE A 135 12.11 21.68 -0.71
CA ILE A 135 13.31 20.97 -1.13
C ILE A 135 14.20 21.89 -1.99
N ALA A 136 13.61 22.62 -2.94
CA ALA A 136 14.33 23.57 -3.78
C ALA A 136 14.98 24.69 -2.95
N GLU A 137 14.32 25.20 -1.90
CA GLU A 137 14.92 26.18 -0.98
C GLU A 137 16.14 25.62 -0.22
N ILE A 138 16.06 24.37 0.24
CA ILE A 138 17.17 23.68 0.93
C ILE A 138 18.35 23.53 -0.04
N VAL A 139 18.11 22.96 -1.24
CA VAL A 139 19.13 22.76 -2.27
C VAL A 139 19.74 24.09 -2.71
N ASP A 140 18.93 25.11 -2.93
CA ASP A 140 19.39 26.43 -3.35
C ASP A 140 20.34 27.06 -2.31
N ARG A 141 19.96 27.01 -1.04
CA ARG A 141 20.74 27.53 0.08
C ARG A 141 22.05 26.75 0.28
N GLU A 142 21.97 25.42 0.28
CA GLU A 142 23.06 24.57 0.74
C GLU A 142 24.03 24.16 -0.37
N ILE A 143 23.55 24.08 -1.61
CA ILE A 143 24.32 23.55 -2.75
C ILE A 143 24.53 24.63 -3.82
N LEU A 144 23.50 25.41 -4.15
CA LEU A 144 23.56 26.35 -5.29
C LEU A 144 23.98 27.77 -4.91
N SER A 145 24.26 28.03 -3.63
CA SER A 145 24.66 29.36 -3.13
C SER A 145 23.67 30.47 -3.51
N GLY A 146 22.38 30.17 -3.53
CA GLY A 146 21.34 31.14 -3.86
C GLY A 146 21.14 31.39 -5.36
N GLN A 147 21.59 30.52 -6.26
CA GLN A 147 21.45 30.65 -7.72
C GLN A 147 20.39 29.69 -8.32
N GLY A 148 19.54 29.11 -7.49
CA GLY A 148 18.53 28.13 -7.88
C GLY A 148 17.41 28.66 -8.78
N ASP A 149 17.24 29.98 -8.84
CA ASP A 149 16.37 30.66 -9.80
C ASP A 149 16.85 30.54 -11.25
N HIS A 150 18.15 30.31 -11.47
CA HIS A 150 18.72 30.08 -12.79
C HIS A 150 18.88 28.59 -13.13
N ALA A 151 18.61 27.69 -12.18
CA ALA A 151 18.77 26.26 -12.38
C ALA A 151 17.62 25.63 -13.17
N ALA A 152 17.95 24.64 -14.01
CA ALA A 152 16.97 23.71 -14.58
C ALA A 152 16.79 22.54 -13.62
N TRP A 153 15.57 22.37 -13.08
CA TRP A 153 15.26 21.35 -12.09
C TRP A 153 14.60 20.14 -12.74
N PHE A 154 15.04 18.95 -12.35
CA PHE A 154 14.47 17.69 -12.81
C PHE A 154 14.09 16.83 -11.61
N MET A 155 13.00 16.11 -11.73
CA MET A 155 12.69 14.95 -10.90
C MET A 155 13.09 13.69 -11.66
N TYR A 156 13.73 12.77 -10.96
CA TYR A 156 14.06 11.43 -11.41
C TYR A 156 13.34 10.41 -10.52
N TYR A 157 12.68 9.45 -11.16
CA TYR A 157 12.04 8.30 -10.52
C TYR A 157 12.46 7.02 -11.23
N SER A 158 12.84 6.00 -10.46
CA SER A 158 13.36 4.72 -10.96
C SER A 158 12.29 3.75 -11.45
N GLY A 159 11.01 4.01 -11.14
CA GLY A 159 9.86 3.15 -11.44
C GLY A 159 9.04 2.90 -10.17
N SER A 160 7.73 2.72 -10.30
CA SER A 160 6.77 2.46 -9.20
C SER A 160 6.53 3.60 -8.18
N GLY A 161 5.46 4.36 -8.43
CA GLY A 161 4.57 4.78 -7.35
C GLY A 161 3.34 3.87 -7.38
N SER A 162 2.49 3.89 -6.34
CA SER A 162 1.25 3.09 -6.24
C SER A 162 0.27 3.19 -7.42
N LEU A 163 0.54 4.09 -8.37
CA LEU A 163 -0.05 4.14 -9.70
C LEU A 163 0.86 3.34 -10.64
N ALA A 164 0.51 2.06 -10.84
CA ALA A 164 1.25 1.00 -11.56
C ALA A 164 1.60 1.28 -13.06
N GLU A 165 1.64 2.53 -13.49
CA GLU A 165 1.81 2.93 -14.90
C GLU A 165 3.07 3.78 -15.17
N ARG A 166 3.80 4.22 -14.13
CA ARG A 166 5.03 5.02 -14.32
C ARG A 166 6.26 4.12 -14.37
N ASP A 167 6.71 3.85 -15.60
CA ASP A 167 8.09 3.41 -15.89
C ASP A 167 9.08 4.43 -15.34
N GLN A 168 10.35 4.04 -15.23
CA GLN A 168 11.45 4.97 -14.97
C GLN A 168 11.37 6.22 -15.88
N GLY A 169 11.55 7.41 -15.31
CA GLY A 169 11.39 8.64 -16.08
C GLY A 169 11.94 9.90 -15.42
N PHE A 170 11.79 11.00 -16.16
CA PHE A 170 12.22 12.33 -15.77
C PHE A 170 11.07 13.33 -15.95
N GLU A 171 10.97 14.29 -15.05
CA GLU A 171 10.08 15.44 -15.19
C GLU A 171 10.87 16.72 -14.97
N ASN A 172 10.77 17.70 -15.86
CA ASN A 172 11.34 19.03 -15.61
C ASN A 172 10.37 19.79 -14.68
N ILE A 173 10.87 20.16 -13.51
CA ILE A 173 10.16 20.96 -12.52
C ILE A 173 10.43 22.43 -12.82
N ILE A 174 9.37 23.23 -12.89
CA ILE A 174 9.50 24.67 -13.07
C ILE A 174 8.82 25.38 -11.91
N LEU A 175 9.58 26.19 -11.20
CA LEU A 175 9.17 26.84 -9.97
C LEU A 175 9.03 28.34 -10.22
N GLU A 176 8.00 28.95 -9.65
CA GLU A 176 7.89 30.40 -9.55
C GLU A 176 8.87 30.92 -8.49
N VAL A 177 9.61 31.98 -8.82
CA VAL A 177 10.64 32.58 -7.98
C VAL A 177 10.15 33.90 -7.40
N ASN A 178 10.35 34.11 -6.10
CA ASN A 178 9.95 35.32 -5.36
C ASN A 178 8.45 35.62 -5.44
N SER A 179 7.62 34.57 -5.48
CA SER A 179 6.17 34.74 -5.38
C SER A 179 5.84 35.27 -3.99
N PRO A 180 5.10 36.38 -3.84
CA PRO A 180 4.56 36.75 -2.54
C PRO A 180 3.66 35.59 -2.11
N SER A 181 4.05 34.89 -1.04
CA SER A 181 3.35 33.71 -0.52
C SER A 181 1.86 33.98 -0.56
N ALA A 182 1.14 33.35 -1.50
CA ALA A 182 -0.31 33.37 -1.44
C ALA A 182 -0.63 32.76 -0.07
N ARG A 183 -1.28 33.54 0.80
CA ARG A 183 -1.87 33.03 2.05
C ARG A 183 -3.02 32.08 1.70
N LEU A 184 -2.71 30.98 1.03
CA LEU A 184 -3.62 29.92 0.71
C LEU A 184 -3.68 29.04 1.96
N GLY A 185 -4.78 29.22 2.69
CA GLY A 185 -5.08 28.46 3.90
C GLY A 185 -4.93 26.97 3.66
N VAL A 186 -4.29 26.32 4.62
CA VAL A 186 -4.07 24.87 4.76
C VAL A 186 -5.41 24.13 5.02
N ASP A 187 -6.50 24.54 4.39
CA ASP A 187 -7.85 24.03 4.66
C ASP A 187 -8.40 23.10 3.59
N ARG A 188 -7.65 22.79 2.52
CA ARG A 188 -8.18 21.94 1.44
C ARG A 188 -7.88 20.43 1.54
N TRP A 189 -7.11 19.98 2.54
CA TRP A 189 -6.83 18.55 2.78
C TRP A 189 -6.70 18.17 4.26
N LYS A 190 -7.46 18.80 5.15
CA LYS A 190 -7.63 18.27 6.52
C LYS A 190 -8.67 17.15 6.49
N LEU A 191 -8.22 15.93 6.19
CA LEU A 191 -8.93 14.75 6.64
C LEU A 191 -8.91 14.75 8.19
N PRO A 192 -10.05 14.51 8.87
CA PRO A 192 -10.12 14.57 10.32
C PRO A 192 -9.62 13.26 10.92
N PHE A 193 -8.31 13.04 11.00
CA PHE A 193 -7.77 11.89 11.72
C PHE A 193 -6.56 12.27 12.60
N PHE A 194 -6.79 12.13 13.91
CA PHE A 194 -5.86 12.01 15.03
C PHE A 194 -4.59 12.89 15.05
N THR A 195 -4.72 14.08 15.63
CA THR A 195 -3.56 14.79 16.21
C THR A 195 -3.28 14.26 17.61
N ARG A 196 -2.30 13.35 17.70
CA ARG A 196 -1.69 12.93 18.97
C ARG A 196 -0.80 14.07 19.46
N SER A 197 -1.12 14.66 20.61
CA SER A 197 -0.37 15.76 21.22
C SER A 197 0.93 15.28 21.86
N GLY A 198 1.97 15.07 21.03
CA GLY A 198 3.34 14.88 21.49
C GLY A 198 4.13 16.19 21.43
N ARG A 199 4.70 16.62 22.56
CA ARG A 199 5.68 17.72 22.66
C ARG A 199 6.93 17.38 21.83
N GLY A 200 6.93 17.74 20.55
CA GLY A 200 8.13 17.82 19.71
C GLY A 200 8.44 19.28 19.43
N ALA A 201 9.72 19.67 19.48
CA ALA A 201 10.19 21.01 19.19
C ALA A 201 9.63 21.49 17.83
N SER A 202 8.68 22.43 17.87
CA SER A 202 8.23 23.14 16.69
C SER A 202 9.39 24.00 16.20
N VAL A 203 10.06 23.55 15.14
CA VAL A 203 10.93 24.43 14.37
C VAL A 203 10.02 25.51 13.79
N GLU A 204 10.06 26.72 14.39
CA GLU A 204 9.38 27.90 13.88
C GLU A 204 9.96 28.26 12.50
N TYR A 205 9.44 27.63 11.46
CA TYR A 205 9.72 27.99 10.09
C TYR A 205 9.20 29.41 9.86
N HIS A 206 10.10 30.37 9.73
CA HIS A 206 9.79 31.75 9.35
C HIS A 206 9.12 31.75 7.97
N SER A 207 7.79 31.93 7.96
CA SER A 207 6.91 31.77 6.80
C SER A 207 6.96 32.91 5.77
N ASP A 208 7.80 33.92 5.99
CA ASP A 208 7.60 35.24 5.37
C ASP A 208 8.41 35.49 4.10
N SER A 209 9.17 34.52 3.60
CA SER A 209 9.74 34.60 2.25
C SER A 209 10.02 33.21 1.67
N ARG A 210 8.98 32.54 1.14
CA ARG A 210 9.24 31.36 0.30
C ARG A 210 9.83 31.83 -1.02
N ARG A 211 11.06 31.39 -1.33
CA ARG A 211 11.74 31.78 -2.57
C ARG A 211 11.14 31.06 -3.76
N PHE A 212 10.70 29.81 -3.58
CA PHE A 212 10.08 28.99 -4.62
C PHE A 212 8.62 28.71 -4.29
N ALA A 213 7.74 28.79 -5.29
CA ALA A 213 6.32 28.51 -5.16
C ALA A 213 5.73 27.96 -6.47
N ASN A 214 4.48 27.49 -6.42
CA ASN A 214 3.67 27.11 -7.58
C ASN A 214 4.41 26.21 -8.57
N GLU A 215 4.77 25.01 -8.12
CA GLU A 215 5.46 24.06 -8.97
C GLU A 215 4.64 23.64 -10.19
N HIS A 216 5.33 23.54 -11.33
CA HIS A 216 4.78 23.03 -12.57
C HIS A 216 5.63 21.86 -13.06
N TRP A 217 4.98 20.74 -13.29
CA TRP A 217 5.63 19.51 -13.75
C TRP A 217 5.48 19.40 -15.27
N ARG A 218 6.59 19.19 -15.98
CA ARG A 218 6.60 18.89 -17.41
C ARG A 218 7.17 17.49 -17.62
N ALA A 219 6.48 16.66 -18.39
CA ALA A 219 7.07 15.43 -18.88
C ALA A 219 8.40 15.75 -19.59
N SER A 220 9.42 14.98 -19.26
CA SER A 220 10.76 15.09 -19.82
C SER A 220 11.31 13.68 -20.02
N ASP A 221 12.52 13.59 -20.52
CA ASP A 221 13.20 12.32 -20.72
C ASP A 221 14.70 12.45 -20.47
N ILE A 222 15.37 11.30 -20.49
CA ILE A 222 16.82 11.24 -20.27
C ILE A 222 17.60 12.00 -21.35
N ARG A 223 17.13 12.02 -22.61
CA ARG A 223 17.84 12.74 -23.70
C ARG A 223 17.83 14.24 -23.46
N GLU A 224 16.72 14.78 -22.97
CA GLU A 224 16.64 16.19 -22.64
C GLU A 224 17.63 16.55 -21.53
N LEU A 225 17.67 15.75 -20.46
CA LEU A 225 18.63 15.96 -19.36
C LEU A 225 20.08 15.84 -19.86
N GLU A 226 20.42 14.78 -20.58
CA GLU A 226 21.77 14.55 -21.12
C GLU A 226 22.18 15.66 -22.10
N ARG A 227 21.25 16.18 -22.90
CA ARG A 227 21.47 17.32 -23.81
C ARG A 227 21.79 18.60 -23.03
N VAL A 228 21.09 18.87 -21.93
CA VAL A 228 21.30 20.08 -21.12
C VAL A 228 22.60 19.99 -20.31
N VAL A 229 22.96 18.79 -19.83
CA VAL A 229 24.22 18.53 -19.12
C VAL A 229 25.42 18.41 -20.07
N GLY A 230 25.20 18.00 -21.33
CA GLY A 230 26.27 17.72 -22.29
C GLY A 230 27.01 16.41 -22.03
N ASP A 231 26.47 15.53 -21.18
CA ASP A 231 27.03 14.23 -20.82
C ASP A 231 25.93 13.21 -20.52
N ARG A 232 26.30 11.93 -20.47
CA ARG A 232 25.40 10.85 -20.09
C ARG A 232 25.13 10.88 -18.59
N VAL A 233 23.88 10.61 -18.20
CA VAL A 233 23.48 10.62 -16.79
C VAL A 233 23.11 9.21 -16.35
N GLU A 234 23.75 8.75 -15.29
CA GLU A 234 23.50 7.42 -14.75
C GLU A 234 22.10 7.31 -14.15
N CYS A 235 21.50 6.15 -14.38
CA CYS A 235 20.21 5.75 -13.87
C CYS A 235 20.31 4.50 -13.01
N TYR A 236 19.28 4.23 -12.22
CA TYR A 236 19.16 3.04 -11.39
C TYR A 236 17.89 2.28 -11.79
N PRO A 237 17.97 0.95 -11.92
CA PRO A 237 16.78 0.12 -11.86
C PRO A 237 16.04 0.36 -10.54
N GLU A 238 14.72 0.25 -10.56
CA GLU A 238 13.85 0.50 -9.40
C GLU A 238 14.32 -0.21 -8.12
N PRO A 239 14.53 -1.54 -8.10
CA PRO A 239 14.93 -2.22 -6.87
C PRO A 239 16.34 -1.85 -6.39
N ALA A 240 17.17 -1.31 -7.28
CA ALA A 240 18.53 -0.90 -6.95
C ALA A 240 18.61 0.52 -6.42
N TYR A 241 17.56 1.34 -6.55
CA TYR A 241 17.64 2.77 -6.27
C TYR A 241 17.43 3.12 -4.78
N THR A 242 18.37 2.67 -3.95
CA THR A 242 18.36 2.89 -2.50
C THR A 242 19.53 3.76 -2.05
N GLU A 243 19.41 4.41 -0.89
CA GLU A 243 20.50 5.22 -0.30
C GLU A 243 21.80 4.41 -0.18
N MET A 244 21.69 3.16 0.29
CA MET A 244 22.82 2.26 0.45
C MET A 244 23.53 2.00 -0.88
N ASN A 245 22.78 1.72 -1.95
CA ASN A 245 23.34 1.39 -3.25
C ASN A 245 23.91 2.61 -3.97
N VAL A 246 23.28 3.78 -3.85
CA VAL A 246 23.84 5.04 -4.35
C VAL A 246 25.17 5.34 -3.64
N ASN A 247 25.24 5.22 -2.31
CA ASN A 247 26.49 5.39 -1.57
C ASN A 247 27.56 4.36 -1.99
N ARG A 248 27.17 3.11 -2.24
CA ARG A 248 28.08 2.06 -2.74
C ARG A 248 28.62 2.41 -4.12
N TYR A 249 27.78 2.88 -5.04
CA TYR A 249 28.17 3.36 -6.37
C TYR A 249 29.16 4.53 -6.29
N LEU A 250 28.88 5.52 -5.43
CA LEU A 250 29.78 6.67 -5.23
C LEU A 250 31.14 6.24 -4.66
N ARG A 251 31.16 5.35 -3.65
CA ARG A 251 32.40 4.79 -3.08
C ARG A 251 33.18 3.94 -4.06
N ALA A 252 32.51 3.27 -5.00
CA ALA A 252 33.12 2.49 -6.07
C ALA A 252 33.69 3.37 -7.21
N GLY A 253 33.79 4.70 -7.02
CA GLY A 253 34.31 5.61 -8.04
C GLY A 253 33.41 5.69 -9.27
N ARG A 254 32.09 5.56 -9.08
CA ARG A 254 31.08 5.60 -10.15
C ARG A 254 31.17 4.45 -11.16
N GLN A 255 31.74 3.32 -10.75
CA GLN A 255 31.65 2.07 -11.51
C GLN A 255 30.30 1.40 -11.26
N MET A 256 29.72 0.82 -12.32
CA MET A 256 28.45 0.10 -12.23
C MET A 256 28.53 -1.00 -11.17
N ILE A 257 27.59 -1.00 -10.22
CA ILE A 257 27.52 -1.99 -9.15
C ILE A 257 26.51 -3.10 -9.46
N GLU A 258 26.74 -4.27 -8.90
CA GLU A 258 25.76 -5.37 -8.90
C GLU A 258 24.94 -5.32 -7.63
N VAL A 259 23.62 -5.36 -7.79
CA VAL A 259 22.64 -5.37 -6.69
C VAL A 259 21.81 -6.64 -6.81
N GLU A 260 21.82 -7.46 -5.77
CA GLU A 260 20.96 -8.63 -5.71
C GLU A 260 19.50 -8.18 -5.64
N HIS A 261 18.67 -8.74 -6.52
CA HIS A 261 17.24 -8.49 -6.52
C HIS A 261 16.50 -9.81 -6.41
N ASP A 262 15.81 -9.95 -5.29
CA ASP A 262 15.09 -11.17 -4.96
C ASP A 262 13.63 -11.10 -5.41
N VAL A 263 13.39 -11.24 -6.72
CA VAL A 263 12.03 -11.34 -7.28
C VAL A 263 11.25 -12.53 -6.73
N THR A 264 11.96 -13.53 -6.20
CA THR A 264 11.40 -14.79 -5.70
C THR A 264 11.12 -14.77 -4.19
N PHE A 265 11.54 -13.73 -3.48
CA PHE A 265 11.57 -13.70 -2.00
C PHE A 265 12.37 -14.86 -1.38
N GLU A 266 13.33 -15.43 -2.13
CA GLU A 266 14.18 -16.54 -1.71
C GLU A 266 14.95 -16.24 -0.42
N ALA A 267 15.53 -15.05 -0.25
CA ALA A 267 16.25 -14.67 0.96
C ALA A 267 15.34 -14.68 2.20
N GLN A 268 14.12 -14.16 2.06
CA GLN A 268 13.11 -14.20 3.11
C GLN A 268 12.74 -15.65 3.44
N LEU A 269 12.43 -16.46 2.42
CA LEU A 269 12.07 -17.87 2.59
C LEU A 269 13.20 -18.70 3.20
N MET A 270 14.46 -18.42 2.84
CA MET A 270 15.63 -19.07 3.43
C MET A 270 15.82 -18.66 4.90
N GLY A 271 15.52 -17.41 5.25
CA GLY A 271 15.44 -16.95 6.64
C GLY A 271 14.36 -17.69 7.42
N THR A 272 13.16 -17.81 6.86
CA THR A 272 12.05 -18.59 7.41
C THR A 272 12.45 -20.05 7.63
N LEU A 273 13.04 -20.71 6.62
CA LEU A 273 13.50 -22.09 6.71
C LEU A 273 14.53 -22.28 7.83
N ALA A 274 15.55 -21.41 7.90
CA ALA A 274 16.57 -21.48 8.93
C ALA A 274 15.99 -21.27 10.35
N ARG A 275 15.05 -20.35 10.50
CA ARG A 275 14.37 -20.08 11.79
C ARG A 275 13.57 -21.30 12.25
N LEU A 276 12.78 -21.91 11.37
CA LEU A 276 11.98 -23.09 11.69
C LEU A 276 12.86 -24.33 11.91
N GLU A 277 13.98 -24.46 11.18
CA GLU A 277 14.93 -25.56 11.39
C GLU A 277 15.62 -25.48 12.76
N ALA A 278 15.79 -24.27 13.30
CA ALA A 278 16.40 -24.02 14.60
C ALA A 278 15.49 -24.33 15.80
N VAL A 279 14.20 -24.63 15.57
CA VAL A 279 13.25 -24.95 16.64
C VAL A 279 13.71 -26.21 17.40
N PRO A 280 13.89 -26.14 18.73
CA PRO A 280 14.38 -27.27 19.52
C PRO A 280 13.45 -28.47 19.46
N MET A 281 13.99 -29.69 19.53
CA MET A 281 13.17 -30.92 19.59
C MET A 281 12.31 -31.03 20.85
N SER A 282 12.58 -30.22 21.88
CA SER A 282 11.76 -30.12 23.08
C SER A 282 10.52 -29.23 22.90
N ASP A 283 10.45 -28.47 21.82
CA ASP A 283 9.32 -27.59 21.51
C ASP A 283 8.09 -28.42 21.11
N PRO A 284 6.87 -28.09 21.62
CA PRO A 284 5.64 -28.80 21.27
C PRO A 284 5.33 -28.78 19.77
N PHE A 285 5.78 -27.74 19.04
CA PHE A 285 5.58 -27.58 17.60
C PHE A 285 6.79 -28.04 16.77
N SER A 286 7.79 -28.69 17.36
CA SER A 286 8.97 -29.18 16.64
C SER A 286 8.63 -30.13 15.49
N ARG A 287 7.58 -30.96 15.61
CA ARG A 287 7.09 -31.80 14.50
C ARG A 287 6.55 -30.96 13.36
N THR A 288 5.68 -29.99 13.66
CA THR A 288 5.10 -29.04 12.71
C THR A 288 6.20 -28.26 11.98
N ALA A 289 7.21 -27.76 12.71
CA ALA A 289 8.37 -27.08 12.17
C ALA A 289 9.10 -27.93 11.11
N ARG A 290 9.39 -29.20 11.42
CA ARG A 290 10.09 -30.11 10.49
C ARG A 290 9.26 -30.45 9.26
N GLN A 291 7.95 -30.63 9.41
CA GLN A 291 7.04 -30.89 8.30
C GLN A 291 6.98 -29.70 7.34
N VAL A 292 6.81 -28.49 7.86
CA VAL A 292 6.71 -27.30 7.01
C VAL A 292 8.04 -26.89 6.37
N CYS A 293 9.18 -27.23 6.98
CA CYS A 293 10.50 -27.00 6.37
C CYS A 293 10.61 -27.64 4.98
N ALA A 294 10.02 -28.82 4.76
CA ALA A 294 10.00 -29.47 3.45
C ALA A 294 9.15 -28.68 2.43
N ALA A 295 7.98 -28.19 2.85
CA ALA A 295 7.12 -27.35 2.00
C ALA A 295 7.82 -26.03 1.60
N ILE A 296 8.50 -25.37 2.54
CA ILE A 296 9.26 -24.14 2.28
C ILE A 296 10.45 -24.42 1.35
N ALA A 297 11.21 -25.50 1.58
CA ALA A 297 12.32 -25.86 0.71
C ALA A 297 11.86 -26.20 -0.73
N SER A 298 10.70 -26.86 -0.86
CA SER A 298 10.06 -27.11 -2.16
C SER A 298 9.65 -25.80 -2.85
N GLU A 299 9.05 -24.86 -2.11
CA GLU A 299 8.68 -23.54 -2.63
C GLU A 299 9.89 -22.75 -3.14
N ILE A 300 10.98 -22.72 -2.36
CA ILE A 300 12.23 -22.05 -2.73
C ILE A 300 12.82 -22.66 -4.00
N THR A 301 12.78 -23.99 -4.12
CA THR A 301 13.29 -24.68 -5.32
C THR A 301 12.40 -24.41 -6.52
N THR A 302 11.08 -24.52 -6.34
CA THR A 302 10.07 -24.27 -7.39
C THR A 302 10.18 -22.84 -7.93
N ARG A 303 10.29 -21.83 -7.05
CA ARG A 303 10.47 -20.43 -7.48
C ARG A 303 11.76 -20.23 -8.28
N ALA A 304 12.87 -20.80 -7.82
CA ALA A 304 14.15 -20.67 -8.51
C ALA A 304 14.18 -21.40 -9.85
N GLU A 305 13.50 -22.54 -9.98
CA GLU A 305 13.38 -23.29 -11.24
C GLU A 305 12.35 -22.68 -12.20
N SER A 306 11.27 -22.09 -11.68
CA SER A 306 10.23 -21.41 -12.48
C SER A 306 10.73 -20.14 -13.16
N ASN A 307 11.85 -19.59 -12.68
CA ASN A 307 12.66 -18.66 -13.45
C ASN A 307 13.36 -19.44 -14.59
N ASP A 308 12.56 -19.81 -15.59
CA ASP A 308 13.01 -20.48 -16.80
C ASP A 308 14.23 -19.71 -17.36
N PRO A 309 15.41 -20.33 -17.51
CA PRO A 309 16.58 -19.65 -18.08
C PRO A 309 16.33 -19.13 -19.51
N ALA A 310 15.28 -19.59 -20.20
CA ALA A 310 14.82 -19.01 -21.46
C ALA A 310 14.09 -17.66 -21.28
N VAL A 311 13.46 -17.41 -20.13
CA VAL A 311 12.99 -16.09 -19.70
C VAL A 311 14.20 -15.33 -19.20
N ARG A 312 14.86 -14.63 -20.14
CA ARG A 312 16.06 -13.81 -19.90
C ARG A 312 15.86 -12.96 -18.64
N TRP A 313 16.59 -13.28 -17.57
CA TRP A 313 16.60 -12.52 -16.32
C TRP A 313 16.70 -11.03 -16.61
N TRP A 314 15.78 -10.26 -16.03
CA TRP A 314 15.72 -8.83 -16.21
C TRP A 314 16.70 -8.14 -15.26
N ASP A 315 17.82 -7.65 -15.80
CA ASP A 315 18.86 -6.96 -15.03
C ASP A 315 18.52 -5.50 -14.70
N GLY A 316 17.30 -5.06 -15.02
CA GLY A 316 16.86 -3.68 -14.78
C GLY A 316 17.38 -2.66 -15.78
N THR A 317 18.32 -3.02 -16.66
CA THR A 317 18.96 -2.07 -17.60
C THR A 317 18.25 -1.98 -18.95
N THR A 318 17.23 -2.81 -19.15
CA THR A 318 16.34 -2.81 -20.32
C THR A 318 14.89 -2.62 -19.88
N PRO A 319 13.93 -2.29 -20.75
CA PRO A 319 12.51 -2.25 -20.37
C PRO A 319 11.96 -3.64 -19.98
N ALA A 320 11.23 -3.76 -18.86
CA ALA A 320 10.76 -5.02 -18.27
C ALA A 320 9.88 -5.90 -19.19
N HIS A 321 9.29 -5.33 -20.25
CA HIS A 321 8.36 -6.03 -21.14
C HIS A 321 8.76 -5.97 -22.63
N GLY A 322 10.02 -5.65 -22.94
CA GLY A 322 10.50 -5.55 -24.32
C GLY A 322 9.87 -4.41 -25.16
N PHE A 323 8.92 -3.66 -24.60
CA PHE A 323 8.42 -2.42 -25.17
C PHE A 323 9.53 -1.37 -25.13
N LYS A 324 10.13 -1.10 -26.30
CA LYS A 324 11.07 0.00 -26.48
C LYS A 324 10.32 1.33 -26.32
N ARG A 325 10.27 1.88 -25.10
CA ARG A 325 10.11 3.32 -24.95
C ARG A 325 11.44 3.95 -25.33
N ASP A 326 11.49 4.57 -26.49
CA ASP A 326 12.57 5.46 -26.87
C ASP A 326 12.20 6.87 -26.38
N PRO A 327 13.05 7.56 -25.59
CA PRO A 327 14.39 7.15 -25.15
C PRO A 327 14.44 6.34 -23.85
N TRP A 328 15.30 5.32 -23.85
CA TRP A 328 15.68 4.57 -22.65
C TRP A 328 17.08 5.01 -22.18
N PRO A 329 17.34 5.04 -20.86
CA PRO A 329 18.67 5.32 -20.35
C PRO A 329 19.70 4.35 -20.93
N THR A 330 20.87 4.88 -21.22
CA THR A 330 21.96 4.08 -21.77
C THR A 330 23.05 3.81 -20.73
N LEU A 331 23.12 4.64 -19.68
CA LEU A 331 24.10 4.55 -18.59
C LEU A 331 23.37 4.18 -17.30
N PHE A 332 23.84 3.10 -16.66
CA PHE A 332 23.29 2.63 -15.39
C PHE A 332 24.36 2.60 -14.31
N ALA A 333 24.00 3.09 -13.12
CA ALA A 333 24.81 3.03 -11.92
C ALA A 333 24.77 1.64 -11.26
N ALA A 334 23.68 0.91 -11.47
CA ALA A 334 23.49 -0.43 -10.94
C ALA A 334 22.86 -1.36 -11.98
N ARG A 335 23.15 -2.66 -11.86
CA ARG A 335 22.42 -3.73 -12.54
C ARG A 335 21.91 -4.74 -11.53
N LEU A 336 20.75 -5.31 -11.79
CA LEU A 336 20.14 -6.34 -10.96
C LEU A 336 20.74 -7.70 -11.30
N VAL A 337 21.19 -8.41 -10.28
CA VAL A 337 21.66 -9.79 -10.39
C VAL A 337 20.74 -10.69 -9.55
N PRO A 338 20.55 -11.96 -9.94
CA PRO A 338 19.81 -12.91 -9.12
C PRO A 338 20.53 -13.11 -7.79
N VAL A 339 19.77 -13.42 -6.75
CA VAL A 339 20.31 -13.78 -5.43
C VAL A 339 21.24 -14.99 -5.58
N GLN A 340 22.46 -14.89 -5.05
CA GLN A 340 23.39 -16.02 -5.06
C GLN A 340 23.26 -16.85 -3.79
N ARG A 341 22.92 -18.13 -3.95
CA ARG A 341 22.92 -19.08 -2.84
C ARG A 341 24.34 -19.33 -2.35
N GLY A 342 24.60 -19.05 -1.08
CA GLY A 342 25.80 -19.48 -0.39
C GLY A 342 25.84 -21.00 -0.19
N ARG A 343 27.02 -21.54 0.14
CA ARG A 343 27.19 -22.99 0.38
C ARG A 343 26.27 -23.53 1.49
N MET A 344 26.14 -22.80 2.60
CA MET A 344 25.27 -23.21 3.71
C MET A 344 23.79 -23.28 3.31
N GLN A 345 23.35 -22.35 2.46
CA GLN A 345 21.99 -22.30 1.93
C GLN A 345 21.70 -23.50 1.03
N GLN A 346 22.65 -23.87 0.16
CA GLN A 346 22.55 -25.08 -0.66
C GLN A 346 22.55 -26.36 0.20
N GLU A 347 23.44 -26.44 1.19
CA GLU A 347 23.51 -27.57 2.12
C GLU A 347 22.20 -27.72 2.91
N MET A 348 21.58 -26.62 3.34
CA MET A 348 20.29 -26.63 4.03
C MET A 348 19.16 -27.15 3.12
N LEU A 349 19.03 -26.62 1.91
CA LEU A 349 18.01 -27.08 0.95
C LEU A 349 18.18 -28.56 0.58
N SER A 350 19.42 -29.04 0.46
CA SER A 350 19.71 -30.44 0.10
C SER A 350 19.25 -31.49 1.13
N ARG A 351 18.87 -31.06 2.34
CA ARG A 351 18.32 -31.95 3.39
C ARG A 351 16.85 -32.31 3.15
N TYR A 352 16.15 -31.53 2.33
CA TYR A 352 14.74 -31.68 2.07
C TYR A 352 14.54 -32.20 0.66
N GLU A 353 13.78 -33.28 0.53
CA GLU A 353 13.35 -33.77 -0.78
C GLU A 353 12.31 -32.81 -1.35
N VAL A 354 12.54 -32.34 -2.58
CA VAL A 354 11.60 -31.46 -3.28
C VAL A 354 10.47 -32.34 -3.78
N ASP A 355 9.37 -32.33 -3.04
CA ASP A 355 8.15 -33.01 -3.44
C ASP A 355 7.52 -32.26 -4.63
N ARG A 356 7.47 -32.95 -5.77
CA ARG A 356 6.97 -32.46 -7.08
C ARG A 356 5.70 -33.17 -7.51
N GLU A 357 5.11 -34.01 -6.67
CA GLU A 357 3.91 -34.73 -7.05
C GLU A 357 2.74 -33.73 -7.17
N TRP A 358 2.36 -33.39 -8.39
CA TRP A 358 1.19 -32.58 -8.69
C TRP A 358 0.34 -33.24 -9.78
N PRO A 359 -1.00 -33.29 -9.65
CA PRO A 359 -1.80 -32.80 -8.52
C PRO A 359 -1.67 -33.66 -7.25
N TRP A 360 -1.92 -33.05 -6.09
CA TRP A 360 -1.96 -33.76 -4.80
C TRP A 360 -3.11 -34.77 -4.73
N ASN A 361 -2.87 -35.90 -4.06
CA ASN A 361 -3.93 -36.86 -3.74
C ASN A 361 -4.72 -36.43 -2.48
N GLU A 362 -5.88 -37.04 -2.23
CA GLU A 362 -6.75 -36.70 -1.09
C GLU A 362 -6.04 -36.83 0.27
N GLU A 363 -5.19 -37.85 0.44
CA GLU A 363 -4.42 -38.06 1.67
C GLU A 363 -3.45 -36.90 1.94
N ARG A 364 -2.76 -36.43 0.90
CA ARG A 364 -1.84 -35.29 0.98
C ARG A 364 -2.58 -33.99 1.30
N ILE A 365 -3.75 -33.78 0.70
CA ILE A 365 -4.61 -32.61 0.98
C ILE A 365 -4.99 -32.60 2.47
N GLU A 366 -5.44 -33.72 3.04
CA GLU A 366 -5.78 -33.80 4.46
C GLU A 366 -4.55 -33.56 5.37
N GLN A 367 -3.38 -34.08 5.01
CA GLN A 367 -2.13 -33.84 5.75
C GLN A 367 -1.77 -32.34 5.78
N GLU A 368 -1.88 -31.66 4.64
CA GLU A 368 -1.60 -30.22 4.53
C GLU A 368 -2.65 -29.38 5.28
N HIS A 369 -3.93 -29.80 5.29
CA HIS A 369 -4.95 -29.19 6.14
C HIS A 369 -4.61 -29.29 7.63
N GLN A 370 -4.16 -30.46 8.08
CA GLN A 370 -3.72 -30.63 9.47
C GLN A 370 -2.48 -29.78 9.77
N LEU A 371 -1.52 -29.71 8.84
CA LEU A 371 -0.34 -28.86 8.97
C LEU A 371 -0.72 -27.38 9.09
N LEU A 372 -1.67 -26.90 8.27
CA LEU A 372 -2.17 -25.52 8.33
C LEU A 372 -2.82 -25.21 9.68
N ARG A 373 -3.59 -26.13 10.25
CA ARG A 373 -4.18 -25.98 11.59
C ARG A 373 -3.11 -25.90 12.67
N ASP A 374 -2.11 -26.78 12.61
CA ASP A 374 -1.01 -26.81 13.56
C ASP A 374 -0.16 -25.52 13.49
N LEU A 375 0.10 -25.00 12.28
CA LEU A 375 0.79 -23.72 12.07
C LEU A 375 0.00 -22.54 12.63
N ARG A 376 -1.32 -22.52 12.43
CA ARG A 376 -2.20 -21.47 12.98
C ARG A 376 -2.21 -21.50 14.51
N LEU A 377 -2.30 -22.68 15.12
CA LEU A 377 -2.18 -22.84 16.57
C LEU A 377 -0.81 -22.40 17.09
N TRP A 378 0.26 -22.73 16.35
CA TRP A 378 1.60 -22.30 16.72
C TRP A 378 1.75 -20.79 16.65
N LEU A 379 1.22 -20.15 15.60
CA LEU A 379 1.25 -18.70 15.45
C LEU A 379 0.58 -18.00 16.64
N GLU A 380 -0.54 -18.53 17.14
CA GLU A 380 -1.19 -18.01 18.35
C GLU A 380 -0.31 -18.11 19.61
N ASP A 381 0.59 -19.09 19.68
CA ASP A 381 1.49 -19.29 20.82
C ASP A 381 2.72 -18.36 20.78
N VAL A 382 3.23 -18.04 19.58
CA VAL A 382 4.47 -17.28 19.40
C VAL A 382 4.27 -15.83 18.96
N ASP A 383 3.05 -15.41 18.63
CA ASP A 383 2.76 -14.00 18.35
C ASP A 383 2.97 -13.10 19.58
N GLU A 384 2.87 -11.78 19.41
CA GLU A 384 3.10 -10.82 20.49
C GLU A 384 2.12 -10.94 21.67
N TYR A 385 1.02 -11.67 21.49
CA TYR A 385 -0.01 -11.94 22.51
C TYR A 385 0.03 -13.38 23.03
N GLY A 386 0.88 -14.21 22.46
CA GLY A 386 1.06 -15.61 22.80
C GLY A 386 1.75 -15.81 24.15
N ASP A 387 1.72 -17.05 24.63
CA ASP A 387 2.38 -17.41 25.89
C ASP A 387 3.90 -17.50 25.75
N HIS A 388 4.39 -17.68 24.51
CA HIS A 388 5.81 -17.79 24.16
C HIS A 388 6.19 -16.81 23.05
N ALA A 389 5.80 -15.54 23.20
CA ALA A 389 6.03 -14.49 22.21
C ALA A 389 7.49 -14.43 21.69
N ASP A 390 7.68 -14.71 20.40
CA ASP A 390 8.92 -14.55 19.65
C ASP A 390 8.56 -13.96 18.28
N PRO A 391 8.67 -12.62 18.12
CA PRO A 391 8.25 -11.94 16.88
C PRO A 391 8.93 -12.50 15.62
N GLY A 392 10.17 -12.93 15.73
CA GLY A 392 10.91 -13.44 14.58
C GLY A 392 10.62 -14.91 14.26
N LEU A 393 10.06 -15.67 15.21
CA LEU A 393 9.48 -16.98 14.95
C LEU A 393 8.04 -16.83 14.43
N ALA A 394 7.26 -15.89 14.97
CA ALA A 394 5.92 -15.57 14.50
C ALA A 394 5.90 -15.19 13.02
N GLU A 395 6.79 -14.29 12.58
CA GLU A 395 6.94 -13.94 11.15
C GLU A 395 7.25 -15.17 10.29
N ALA A 396 8.10 -16.09 10.79
CA ALA A 396 8.44 -17.31 10.07
C ALA A 396 7.25 -18.28 9.98
N VAL A 397 6.49 -18.46 11.07
CA VAL A 397 5.30 -19.31 11.10
C VAL A 397 4.17 -18.71 10.24
N GLU A 398 4.00 -17.39 10.23
CA GLU A 398 3.05 -16.69 9.38
C GLU A 398 3.39 -16.89 7.90
N GLN A 399 4.65 -16.68 7.51
CA GLN A 399 5.09 -16.92 6.14
C GLN A 399 4.88 -18.39 5.73
N ALA A 400 5.16 -19.33 6.63
CA ALA A 400 4.94 -20.76 6.42
C ALA A 400 3.44 -21.09 6.24
N THR A 401 2.58 -20.47 7.05
CA THR A 401 1.11 -20.56 6.96
C THR A 401 0.63 -20.11 5.59
N GLN A 402 1.12 -18.97 5.09
CA GLN A 402 0.75 -18.42 3.78
C GLN A 402 1.14 -19.35 2.62
N ILE A 403 2.30 -20.01 2.69
CA ILE A 403 2.77 -20.95 1.67
C ILE A 403 1.88 -22.20 1.63
N VAL A 404 1.64 -22.82 2.79
CA VAL A 404 0.77 -24.00 2.89
C VAL A 404 -0.65 -23.66 2.43
N GLU A 405 -1.18 -22.52 2.87
CA GLU A 405 -2.49 -22.03 2.45
C GLU A 405 -2.57 -21.78 0.94
N HIS A 406 -1.53 -21.21 0.33
CA HIS A 406 -1.48 -20.99 -1.12
C HIS A 406 -1.62 -22.31 -1.88
N TRP A 407 -0.79 -23.31 -1.56
CA TRP A 407 -0.82 -24.58 -2.28
C TRP A 407 -2.09 -25.40 -2.01
N LEU A 408 -2.61 -25.35 -0.79
CA LEU A 408 -3.95 -25.89 -0.48
C LEU A 408 -5.04 -25.21 -1.32
N ARG A 409 -4.96 -23.89 -1.55
CA ARG A 409 -5.93 -23.19 -2.40
C ARG A 409 -5.84 -23.65 -3.85
N VAL A 410 -4.63 -23.91 -4.34
CA VAL A 410 -4.44 -24.45 -5.70
C VAL A 410 -4.97 -25.88 -5.81
N ALA A 411 -4.88 -26.68 -4.74
CA ALA A 411 -5.29 -28.09 -4.73
C ALA A 411 -6.80 -28.29 -4.44
N ASP A 412 -7.34 -27.58 -3.45
CA ASP A 412 -8.73 -27.68 -2.98
C ASP A 412 -9.24 -26.34 -2.42
N GLU A 413 -9.51 -25.38 -3.31
CA GLU A 413 -10.06 -24.06 -2.96
C GLU A 413 -11.36 -24.16 -2.12
N ARG A 414 -12.19 -25.19 -2.38
CA ARG A 414 -13.49 -25.35 -1.71
C ARG A 414 -13.32 -25.81 -0.26
N ALA A 415 -12.44 -26.78 0.00
CA ALA A 415 -12.17 -27.23 1.36
C ALA A 415 -11.47 -26.15 2.19
N LEU A 416 -10.53 -25.40 1.60
CA LEU A 416 -9.88 -24.29 2.31
C LEU A 416 -10.89 -23.20 2.73
N ALA A 417 -11.89 -22.90 1.89
CA ALA A 417 -12.96 -21.96 2.23
C ALA A 417 -13.84 -22.43 3.41
N ALA A 418 -13.86 -23.74 3.71
CA ALA A 418 -14.54 -24.30 4.86
C ALA A 418 -13.70 -24.23 6.16
N ASP A 419 -12.37 -24.19 6.07
CA ASP A 419 -11.44 -24.13 7.20
C ASP A 419 -11.15 -22.68 7.64
N VAL A 420 -12.14 -22.08 8.30
CA VAL A 420 -12.15 -20.67 8.69
C VAL A 420 -11.33 -20.45 9.97
N HIS A 421 -10.17 -19.80 9.83
CA HIS A 421 -9.35 -19.28 10.92
C HIS A 421 -9.03 -17.79 10.68
N PRO A 422 -9.00 -16.94 11.72
CA PRO A 422 -9.37 -17.25 13.10
C PRO A 422 -10.88 -17.49 13.25
N THR A 423 -11.26 -18.25 14.28
CA THR A 423 -12.67 -18.57 14.55
C THR A 423 -13.45 -17.39 15.15
N HIS A 424 -12.72 -16.41 15.65
CA HIS A 424 -13.20 -15.18 16.26
C HIS A 424 -12.21 -14.04 15.98
N ILE A 425 -12.66 -12.79 16.14
CA ILE A 425 -11.83 -11.60 15.95
C ILE A 425 -12.13 -10.56 17.04
N PRO A 426 -11.12 -9.81 17.53
CA PRO A 426 -11.37 -8.75 18.49
C PRO A 426 -12.21 -7.65 17.84
N ARG A 427 -13.27 -7.23 18.51
CA ARG A 427 -14.11 -6.10 18.09
C ARG A 427 -14.39 -5.18 19.24
N ARG A 428 -14.34 -3.88 18.96
CA ARG A 428 -14.75 -2.81 19.87
C ARG A 428 -16.09 -2.25 19.44
N PHE A 429 -17.01 -2.13 20.38
CA PHE A 429 -18.31 -1.53 20.17
C PHE A 429 -18.58 -0.46 21.22
N ARG A 430 -19.32 0.58 20.82
CA ARG A 430 -19.91 1.54 21.73
C ARG A 430 -21.28 1.03 22.18
N VAL A 431 -21.52 1.05 23.49
CA VAL A 431 -22.82 0.78 24.09
C VAL A 431 -23.75 1.94 23.77
N ALA A 432 -24.79 1.72 22.98
CA ALA A 432 -25.74 2.79 22.64
C ALA A 432 -27.21 2.40 22.84
N GLY A 433 -27.56 1.13 22.63
CA GLY A 433 -28.94 0.66 22.65
C GLY A 433 -29.28 -0.33 23.76
N GLU A 434 -30.53 -0.79 23.76
CA GLU A 434 -31.03 -1.75 24.75
C GLU A 434 -30.47 -3.15 24.51
N CYS A 435 -30.30 -3.54 23.25
CA CYS A 435 -29.65 -4.80 22.88
C CYS A 435 -28.24 -4.91 23.47
N ASP A 436 -27.44 -3.83 23.42
CA ASP A 436 -26.08 -3.83 23.98
C ASP A 436 -26.10 -4.01 25.50
N ARG A 437 -27.00 -3.29 26.19
CA ARG A 437 -27.15 -3.40 27.64
C ARG A 437 -27.61 -4.79 28.05
N ARG A 438 -28.62 -5.34 27.38
CA ARG A 438 -29.10 -6.71 27.60
C ARG A 438 -28.01 -7.76 27.35
N TYR A 439 -27.19 -7.58 26.31
CA TYR A 439 -26.05 -8.45 26.06
C TYR A 439 -25.05 -8.38 27.21
N LEU A 440 -24.65 -7.18 27.63
CA LEU A 440 -23.73 -6.96 28.75
C LEU A 440 -24.28 -7.43 30.12
N GLU A 441 -25.59 -7.34 30.34
CA GLU A 441 -26.26 -7.87 31.53
C GLU A 441 -26.25 -9.41 31.57
N SER A 442 -26.18 -10.05 30.40
CA SER A 442 -26.10 -11.52 30.29
C SER A 442 -24.71 -12.09 30.55
N ILE A 443 -23.67 -11.23 30.61
CA ILE A 443 -22.28 -11.64 30.76
C ILE A 443 -22.02 -12.17 32.18
N ALA A 444 -21.37 -13.33 32.26
CA ALA A 444 -20.86 -13.88 33.50
C ALA A 444 -19.56 -13.16 33.90
N TRP A 445 -19.69 -12.03 34.60
CA TRP A 445 -18.55 -11.22 35.05
C TRP A 445 -17.69 -11.97 36.08
N LYS A 446 -16.37 -11.89 35.90
CA LYS A 446 -15.36 -12.46 36.79
C LYS A 446 -14.89 -11.41 37.80
N THR A 447 -14.51 -11.88 38.99
CA THR A 447 -14.01 -11.03 40.08
C THR A 447 -12.54 -10.67 39.93
N THR A 448 -11.79 -11.42 39.15
CA THR A 448 -10.37 -11.17 38.85
C THR A 448 -10.20 -10.94 37.34
N PRO A 449 -9.25 -10.07 36.95
CA PRO A 449 -8.84 -9.95 35.55
C PRO A 449 -8.49 -11.31 34.96
N VAL A 450 -8.80 -11.49 33.68
CA VAL A 450 -8.44 -12.68 32.92
C VAL A 450 -7.06 -12.43 32.32
N GLU A 451 -6.08 -13.24 32.70
CA GLU A 451 -4.72 -13.16 32.16
C GLU A 451 -4.53 -14.25 31.07
N THR A 452 -5.35 -14.20 30.02
CA THR A 452 -5.22 -15.08 28.85
C THR A 452 -4.72 -14.30 27.65
N ARG A 453 -4.19 -15.00 26.62
CA ARG A 453 -3.91 -14.42 25.29
C ARG A 453 -5.08 -13.60 24.76
N GLU A 454 -6.28 -14.17 24.84
CA GLU A 454 -7.53 -13.53 24.40
C GLU A 454 -7.77 -12.19 25.10
N ALA A 455 -7.44 -12.10 26.39
CA ALA A 455 -7.53 -10.86 27.14
C ALA A 455 -6.48 -9.84 26.69
N ARG A 456 -5.24 -10.27 26.45
CA ARG A 456 -4.16 -9.40 25.93
C ARG A 456 -4.54 -8.78 24.59
N LEU A 457 -5.07 -9.59 23.65
CA LEU A 457 -5.57 -9.13 22.35
C LEU A 457 -6.69 -8.08 22.46
N LEU A 458 -7.65 -8.32 23.35
CA LEU A 458 -8.77 -7.40 23.55
C LEU A 458 -8.34 -6.09 24.21
N LEU A 459 -7.34 -6.12 25.09
CA LEU A 459 -6.83 -4.93 25.79
C LEU A 459 -6.13 -3.91 24.88
N GLU A 460 -5.74 -4.27 23.67
CA GLU A 460 -5.30 -3.29 22.68
C GLU A 460 -6.43 -2.35 22.24
N HIS A 461 -7.66 -2.84 22.32
CA HIS A 461 -8.84 -2.17 21.80
C HIS A 461 -9.59 -1.38 22.89
N ILE A 462 -9.21 -1.52 24.15
CA ILE A 462 -9.83 -0.85 25.29
C ILE A 462 -8.80 -0.53 26.38
N HIS A 463 -8.89 0.66 26.95
CA HIS A 463 -8.05 1.08 28.07
C HIS A 463 -8.94 1.69 29.14
N GLY A 464 -8.57 1.58 30.41
CA GLY A 464 -9.34 2.19 31.50
C GLY A 464 -8.97 1.55 32.84
N ASP A 465 -9.28 2.25 33.92
CA ASP A 465 -9.09 1.72 35.28
C ASP A 465 -10.33 0.97 35.78
N ASP A 466 -11.44 1.02 35.03
CA ASP A 466 -12.75 0.47 35.39
C ASP A 466 -13.12 -0.81 34.61
N LEU A 467 -12.12 -1.47 34.01
CA LEU A 467 -12.35 -2.63 33.14
C LEU A 467 -12.96 -3.81 33.90
N ARG A 468 -14.05 -4.35 33.36
CA ARG A 468 -14.71 -5.57 33.81
C ARG A 468 -14.46 -6.68 32.80
N TYR A 469 -14.17 -7.89 33.28
CA TYR A 469 -13.88 -9.05 32.43
C TYR A 469 -14.95 -10.11 32.67
N GLY A 470 -15.48 -10.70 31.61
CA GLY A 470 -16.52 -11.72 31.72
C GLY A 470 -16.60 -12.61 30.50
N LEU A 471 -17.39 -13.67 30.59
CA LEU A 471 -17.65 -14.57 29.46
C LEU A 471 -19.10 -14.44 29.02
N ASP A 472 -19.32 -14.40 27.71
CA ASP A 472 -20.66 -14.53 27.15
C ASP A 472 -21.17 -15.98 27.24
N HIS A 473 -22.42 -16.22 26.84
CA HIS A 473 -23.04 -17.54 26.92
C HIS A 473 -22.35 -18.60 26.05
N ASP A 474 -21.69 -18.18 24.98
CA ASP A 474 -20.90 -19.09 24.12
C ASP A 474 -19.45 -19.24 24.64
N GLY A 475 -19.14 -18.70 25.82
CA GLY A 475 -17.82 -18.78 26.46
C GLY A 475 -16.79 -17.78 25.93
N ARG A 476 -17.20 -16.77 25.17
CA ARG A 476 -16.29 -15.78 24.58
C ARG A 476 -15.96 -14.68 25.57
N LEU A 477 -14.70 -14.26 25.58
CA LEU A 477 -14.25 -13.19 26.45
C LEU A 477 -14.82 -11.83 26.03
N VAL A 478 -15.37 -11.12 27.00
CA VAL A 478 -15.87 -9.74 26.91
C VAL A 478 -15.16 -8.89 27.95
N ILE A 479 -14.63 -7.74 27.53
CA ILE A 479 -14.06 -6.72 28.41
C ILE A 479 -14.89 -5.44 28.22
N ASP A 480 -15.42 -4.89 29.31
CA ASP A 480 -16.29 -3.72 29.28
C ASP A 480 -15.72 -2.58 30.14
N SER A 481 -15.85 -1.34 29.66
CA SER A 481 -15.56 -0.11 30.40
C SER A 481 -16.85 0.69 30.55
N PRO A 482 -17.56 0.55 31.69
CA PRO A 482 -18.78 1.31 31.95
C PRO A 482 -18.61 2.83 31.84
N ALA A 483 -17.47 3.36 32.27
CA ALA A 483 -17.19 4.80 32.25
C ALA A 483 -17.03 5.35 30.84
N GLN A 484 -16.54 4.52 29.90
CA GLN A 484 -16.38 4.90 28.50
C GLN A 484 -17.56 4.51 27.61
N GLU A 485 -18.54 3.77 28.16
CA GLU A 485 -19.65 3.18 27.40
C GLU A 485 -19.15 2.36 26.20
N VAL A 486 -18.10 1.56 26.38
CA VAL A 486 -17.53 0.70 25.33
C VAL A 486 -17.23 -0.67 25.88
N PHE A 487 -17.40 -1.68 25.03
CA PHE A 487 -16.94 -3.03 25.29
C PHE A 487 -16.15 -3.57 24.12
N VAL A 488 -15.27 -4.52 24.40
CA VAL A 488 -14.53 -5.30 23.42
C VAL A 488 -14.81 -6.78 23.64
N VAL A 489 -14.84 -7.55 22.57
CA VAL A 489 -15.25 -8.95 22.61
C VAL A 489 -14.59 -9.73 21.48
N HIS A 490 -14.30 -11.01 21.74
CA HIS A 490 -13.97 -11.97 20.68
C HIS A 490 -15.23 -12.28 19.88
N TRP A 491 -15.44 -11.56 18.80
CA TRP A 491 -16.64 -11.68 17.97
C TRP A 491 -16.54 -12.91 17.05
N PRO A 492 -17.56 -13.77 16.98
CA PRO A 492 -17.48 -15.00 16.18
C PRO A 492 -17.36 -14.73 14.68
N VAL A 493 -16.62 -15.58 13.98
CA VAL A 493 -16.52 -15.64 12.51
C VAL A 493 -17.13 -16.92 11.96
N VAL A 494 -17.16 -17.98 12.77
CA VAL A 494 -17.73 -19.29 12.43
C VAL A 494 -19.20 -19.33 12.79
N ALA A 495 -20.03 -19.86 11.90
CA ALA A 495 -21.44 -20.10 12.17
C ALA A 495 -21.63 -21.16 13.28
N PRO A 496 -22.68 -21.08 14.10
CA PRO A 496 -22.93 -22.10 15.10
C PRO A 496 -23.19 -23.46 14.44
N ALA A 497 -22.78 -24.55 15.10
CA ALA A 497 -22.95 -25.91 14.55
C ALA A 497 -24.43 -26.36 14.44
N ARG A 498 -25.36 -25.62 15.06
CA ARG A 498 -26.79 -25.92 15.03
C ARG A 498 -27.57 -24.71 14.52
N PRO A 499 -28.68 -24.93 13.79
CA PRO A 499 -29.64 -23.87 13.47
C PRO A 499 -30.10 -23.11 14.71
N TYR A 500 -30.36 -21.81 14.55
CA TYR A 500 -30.98 -21.01 15.60
C TYR A 500 -32.38 -21.54 15.95
N PRO A 501 -32.87 -21.48 17.19
CA PRO A 501 -34.20 -21.98 17.54
C PRO A 501 -35.34 -21.29 16.75
N VAL A 502 -36.48 -21.98 16.58
CA VAL A 502 -37.71 -21.38 16.04
C VAL A 502 -38.18 -20.25 16.96
N GLY A 503 -38.63 -19.13 16.39
CA GLY A 503 -39.02 -17.94 17.16
C GLY A 503 -37.88 -16.95 17.44
N SER A 504 -36.67 -17.19 16.90
CA SER A 504 -35.52 -16.28 17.06
C SER A 504 -35.60 -15.06 16.12
N PHE A 505 -34.90 -13.99 16.50
CA PHE A 505 -34.81 -12.74 15.72
C PHE A 505 -33.37 -12.27 15.59
N ILE A 506 -33.01 -11.69 14.44
CA ILE A 506 -31.77 -10.91 14.29
C ILE A 506 -32.08 -9.49 14.73
N VAL A 507 -31.33 -8.98 15.71
CA VAL A 507 -31.60 -7.69 16.36
C VAL A 507 -30.34 -6.82 16.49
N ALA A 508 -30.51 -5.51 16.36
CA ALA A 508 -29.50 -4.51 16.67
C ALA A 508 -30.18 -3.16 16.91
N ASP A 509 -29.55 -2.30 17.72
CA ASP A 509 -30.08 -0.97 18.05
C ASP A 509 -29.02 0.11 17.75
N GLY A 510 -29.44 1.34 17.43
CA GLY A 510 -28.61 2.55 17.34
C GLY A 510 -28.04 2.89 15.94
N ALA A 511 -28.22 4.15 15.51
CA ALA A 511 -28.06 4.58 14.12
C ALA A 511 -26.66 4.93 13.60
N ILE A 512 -25.65 5.12 14.47
CA ILE A 512 -24.38 5.73 14.05
C ILE A 512 -23.19 4.78 14.25
N GLY A 513 -22.55 4.43 13.14
CA GLY A 513 -21.29 3.68 13.08
C GLY A 513 -21.44 2.17 13.22
N SER A 514 -20.31 1.44 13.26
CA SER A 514 -20.32 -0.02 13.40
C SER A 514 -21.14 -0.48 14.61
N ARG A 515 -22.22 -1.21 14.37
CA ARG A 515 -23.08 -1.78 15.42
C ARG A 515 -22.83 -3.28 15.61
N PRO A 516 -22.83 -3.78 16.85
CA PRO A 516 -22.96 -5.21 17.07
C PRO A 516 -24.36 -5.66 16.66
N VAL A 517 -24.45 -6.85 16.06
CA VAL A 517 -25.72 -7.47 15.67
C VAL A 517 -25.84 -8.81 16.37
N TYR A 518 -27.00 -9.05 16.98
CA TYR A 518 -27.24 -10.23 17.80
C TYR A 518 -28.33 -11.10 17.19
N VAL A 519 -28.39 -12.35 17.62
CA VAL A 519 -29.54 -13.23 17.48
C VAL A 519 -30.20 -13.35 18.85
N GLU A 520 -31.42 -12.83 18.96
CA GLU A 520 -32.31 -12.99 20.08
C GLU A 520 -33.01 -14.36 19.98
N GLU A 521 -32.70 -15.26 20.91
CA GLU A 521 -33.35 -16.56 21.05
C GLU A 521 -34.73 -16.43 21.74
N PRO A 522 -35.61 -17.44 21.66
CA PRO A 522 -36.97 -17.36 22.20
C PRO A 522 -37.06 -17.15 23.71
N ASP A 523 -36.01 -17.51 24.45
CA ASP A 523 -35.88 -17.27 25.88
C ASP A 523 -35.38 -15.85 26.21
N GLY A 524 -35.19 -15.01 25.19
CA GLY A 524 -34.73 -13.63 25.31
C GLY A 524 -33.20 -13.48 25.39
N ARG A 525 -32.44 -14.57 25.28
CA ARG A 525 -30.97 -14.50 25.26
C ARG A 525 -30.45 -13.90 23.97
N LEU A 526 -29.38 -13.12 24.06
CA LEU A 526 -28.70 -12.54 22.91
C LEU A 526 -27.39 -13.28 22.64
N ARG A 527 -27.18 -13.70 21.40
CA ARG A 527 -25.92 -14.28 20.91
C ARG A 527 -25.34 -13.43 19.81
N ALA A 528 -24.02 -13.27 19.77
CA ALA A 528 -23.38 -12.52 18.70
C ALA A 528 -23.62 -13.18 17.33
N LEU A 529 -24.07 -12.41 16.34
CA LEU A 529 -24.14 -12.89 14.96
C LEU A 529 -22.72 -13.10 14.43
N PRO A 530 -22.39 -14.24 13.79
CA PRO A 530 -21.09 -14.46 13.18
C PRO A 530 -20.78 -13.48 12.05
N ARG A 531 -19.55 -12.97 12.00
CA ARG A 531 -19.05 -12.07 10.96
C ARG A 531 -18.47 -12.84 9.77
N GLN A 532 -18.47 -12.22 8.59
CA GLN A 532 -17.77 -12.72 7.43
C GLN A 532 -16.24 -12.57 7.61
N PRO A 533 -15.43 -13.60 7.32
CA PRO A 533 -13.97 -13.48 7.23
C PRO A 533 -13.64 -12.63 6.00
N SER A 534 -13.41 -11.34 6.19
CA SER A 534 -12.97 -10.42 5.15
C SER A 534 -11.91 -9.47 5.71
N MET A 535 -10.79 -9.33 5.00
CA MET A 535 -9.69 -8.41 5.33
C MET A 535 -10.01 -6.94 5.00
N ILE A 536 -10.97 -6.70 4.12
CA ILE A 536 -11.45 -5.35 3.81
C ILE A 536 -12.51 -5.04 4.87
N ALA A 537 -12.16 -4.18 5.83
CA ALA A 537 -13.02 -3.80 6.94
C ALA A 537 -14.42 -3.42 6.45
N THR A 538 -15.45 -4.03 7.03
CA THR A 538 -16.84 -3.67 6.72
C THR A 538 -17.63 -3.68 8.01
N ASP A 539 -17.60 -2.52 8.65
CA ASP A 539 -18.45 -2.19 9.77
C ASP A 539 -19.91 -2.50 9.42
N TRP A 540 -20.63 -3.08 10.38
CA TRP A 540 -22.05 -3.36 10.21
C TRP A 540 -22.86 -2.09 10.47
N ASN A 541 -23.57 -1.64 9.44
CA ASN A 541 -24.53 -0.55 9.53
C ASN A 541 -25.87 -1.02 8.94
N PHE A 542 -26.96 -0.34 9.29
CA PHE A 542 -28.31 -0.57 8.78
C PHE A 542 -29.09 0.76 8.73
N GLY A 543 -30.19 0.81 7.98
CA GLY A 543 -31.05 2.01 7.89
C GLY A 543 -30.58 3.13 6.94
N TYR A 544 -29.47 2.98 6.20
CA TYR A 544 -29.06 3.94 5.16
C TYR A 544 -28.22 3.32 4.02
N SER A 545 -28.27 3.93 2.82
CA SER A 545 -27.75 3.39 1.54
C SER A 545 -26.27 3.70 1.22
N GLY A 546 -25.46 4.05 2.23
CA GLY A 546 -24.01 4.32 2.06
C GLY A 546 -23.19 3.04 1.88
N SER A 547 -21.91 3.03 2.28
CA SER A 547 -21.04 1.83 2.27
C SER A 547 -21.49 0.72 3.26
N GLY A 548 -22.77 0.62 3.62
CA GLY A 548 -23.23 0.30 4.98
C GLY A 548 -23.92 -1.05 5.27
N PRO A 549 -24.83 -1.61 4.44
CA PRO A 549 -25.60 -2.80 4.86
C PRO A 549 -25.16 -4.13 4.21
N GLY A 550 -24.50 -4.09 3.05
CA GLY A 550 -24.18 -5.31 2.27
C GLY A 550 -23.35 -6.34 3.04
N SER A 551 -22.43 -5.90 3.90
CA SER A 551 -21.64 -6.82 4.73
C SER A 551 -22.42 -7.47 5.88
N LEU A 552 -23.49 -6.81 6.35
CA LEU A 552 -24.41 -7.42 7.30
C LEU A 552 -25.32 -8.42 6.60
N VAL A 553 -25.86 -8.08 5.43
CA VAL A 553 -26.62 -9.01 4.57
C VAL A 553 -25.81 -10.27 4.29
N GLU A 554 -24.54 -10.09 3.91
CA GLU A 554 -23.63 -11.19 3.62
C GLU A 554 -23.32 -12.06 4.84
N ALA A 555 -23.10 -11.45 6.00
CA ALA A 555 -22.89 -12.18 7.24
C ALA A 555 -24.12 -13.02 7.62
N ILE A 556 -25.33 -12.46 7.49
CA ILE A 556 -26.59 -13.17 7.74
C ILE A 556 -26.71 -14.32 6.74
N MET A 557 -26.58 -14.06 5.44
CA MET A 557 -26.70 -15.11 4.43
C MET A 557 -25.72 -16.26 4.63
N ARG A 558 -24.43 -15.97 4.86
CA ARG A 558 -23.41 -16.99 5.09
C ARG A 558 -23.76 -17.82 6.33
N THR A 559 -24.11 -17.17 7.42
CA THR A 559 -24.48 -17.85 8.66
C THR A 559 -25.64 -18.81 8.41
N PHE A 560 -26.69 -18.36 7.73
CA PHE A 560 -27.87 -19.18 7.44
C PHE A 560 -27.60 -20.31 6.45
N ALA A 561 -26.83 -20.05 5.39
CA ALA A 561 -26.42 -21.08 4.43
C ALA A 561 -25.72 -22.25 5.16
N GLN A 562 -24.82 -21.92 6.09
CA GLN A 562 -24.07 -22.90 6.87
C GLN A 562 -24.95 -23.61 7.91
N THR A 563 -25.74 -22.87 8.71
CA THR A 563 -26.53 -23.48 9.78
C THR A 563 -27.70 -24.32 9.27
N GLU A 564 -28.33 -23.92 8.16
CA GLU A 564 -29.48 -24.60 7.58
C GLU A 564 -29.08 -25.64 6.51
N ALA A 565 -27.79 -25.76 6.20
CA ALA A 565 -27.26 -26.57 5.09
C ALA A 565 -27.95 -26.27 3.75
N VAL A 566 -28.16 -24.97 3.47
CA VAL A 566 -28.80 -24.47 2.24
C VAL A 566 -27.77 -23.74 1.40
N ASP A 567 -27.75 -24.02 0.10
CA ASP A 567 -26.89 -23.27 -0.83
C ASP A 567 -27.27 -21.78 -0.83
N ARG A 568 -26.25 -20.91 -0.72
CA ARG A 568 -26.38 -19.45 -0.60
C ARG A 568 -27.21 -18.85 -1.73
N GLN A 569 -27.17 -19.41 -2.94
CA GLN A 569 -27.97 -18.93 -4.07
C GLN A 569 -29.48 -19.09 -3.88
N HIS A 570 -29.92 -19.94 -2.95
CA HIS A 570 -31.33 -20.17 -2.63
C HIS A 570 -31.84 -19.30 -1.47
N LEU A 571 -30.98 -18.48 -0.88
CA LEU A 571 -31.38 -17.52 0.15
C LEU A 571 -32.01 -16.27 -0.49
N PRO A 572 -33.02 -15.66 0.14
CA PRO A 572 -33.75 -14.54 -0.45
C PRO A 572 -32.98 -13.21 -0.30
N TYR A 573 -31.87 -13.05 -1.04
CA TYR A 573 -30.97 -11.88 -0.97
C TYR A 573 -31.74 -10.56 -1.01
N THR A 574 -32.56 -10.33 -2.04
CA THR A 574 -33.28 -9.05 -2.22
C THR A 574 -34.18 -8.72 -1.04
N TRP A 575 -34.88 -9.71 -0.49
CA TRP A 575 -35.73 -9.49 0.68
C TRP A 575 -34.89 -9.14 1.91
N LEU A 576 -33.77 -9.83 2.12
CA LEU A 576 -32.89 -9.57 3.25
C LEU A 576 -32.20 -8.21 3.14
N ASP A 577 -31.73 -7.85 1.95
CA ASP A 577 -31.19 -6.53 1.63
C ASP A 577 -32.22 -5.45 1.91
N ASP A 578 -33.47 -5.63 1.47
CA ASP A 578 -34.57 -4.71 1.80
C ASP A 578 -34.78 -4.59 3.31
N GLN A 579 -34.75 -5.69 4.07
CA GLN A 579 -34.92 -5.64 5.54
C GLN A 579 -33.78 -4.89 6.24
N VAL A 580 -32.55 -4.96 5.74
CA VAL A 580 -31.38 -4.29 6.35
C VAL A 580 -31.28 -2.83 5.91
N CYS A 581 -31.48 -2.56 4.61
CA CYS A 581 -31.40 -1.23 4.01
C CYS A 581 -32.51 -0.30 4.50
N TYR A 582 -33.73 -0.84 4.71
CA TYR A 582 -34.92 -0.08 5.13
C TYR A 582 -35.35 -0.39 6.56
N ALA A 583 -34.45 -0.94 7.37
CA ALA A 583 -34.62 -0.97 8.82
C ALA A 583 -34.78 0.46 9.35
N ASP A 584 -35.40 0.60 10.53
CA ASP A 584 -35.37 1.86 11.25
C ASP A 584 -33.90 2.20 11.54
N GLU A 585 -33.50 3.48 11.36
CA GLU A 585 -32.15 3.93 11.68
C GLU A 585 -31.81 3.57 13.14
N ASP A 586 -32.81 3.57 14.02
CA ASP A 586 -32.63 3.27 15.44
C ASP A 586 -32.71 1.77 15.79
N SER A 587 -33.26 0.92 14.92
CA SER A 587 -33.41 -0.52 15.23
C SER A 587 -33.55 -1.45 14.02
N LEU A 588 -32.90 -2.60 14.12
CA LEU A 588 -33.01 -3.72 13.20
C LEU A 588 -33.74 -4.87 13.90
N ARG A 589 -34.77 -5.44 13.26
CA ARG A 589 -35.43 -6.66 13.74
C ARG A 589 -35.90 -7.54 12.59
N ILE A 590 -35.22 -8.66 12.36
CA ILE A 590 -35.54 -9.61 11.29
C ILE A 590 -35.95 -10.95 11.91
N SER A 591 -37.13 -11.45 11.55
CA SER A 591 -37.60 -12.77 12.01
C SER A 591 -36.90 -13.90 11.26
N ILE A 592 -36.24 -14.80 12.00
CA ILE A 592 -35.57 -15.99 11.44
C ILE A 592 -36.60 -16.94 10.80
N ASP A 593 -37.78 -17.09 11.40
CA ASP A 593 -38.84 -17.92 10.83
C ASP A 593 -39.38 -17.36 9.51
N GLN A 594 -39.42 -16.04 9.36
CA GLN A 594 -39.79 -15.42 8.08
C GLN A 594 -38.72 -15.62 7.00
N LEU A 595 -37.44 -15.58 7.39
CA LEU A 595 -36.32 -15.91 6.49
C LEU A 595 -36.42 -17.37 6.03
N ARG A 596 -36.61 -18.32 6.96
CA ARG A 596 -36.80 -19.76 6.65
C ARG A 596 -37.97 -20.03 5.73
N LYS A 597 -39.13 -19.41 5.96
CA LYS A 597 -40.33 -19.57 5.10
C LYS A 597 -40.08 -19.15 3.64
N ARG A 598 -39.09 -18.29 3.41
CA ARG A 598 -38.71 -17.78 2.09
C ARG A 598 -37.61 -18.59 1.43
N ILE A 599 -36.98 -19.53 2.15
CA ILE A 599 -36.13 -20.55 1.56
C ILE A 599 -37.05 -21.50 0.79
N THR A 600 -36.88 -21.55 -0.53
CA THR A 600 -37.84 -22.25 -1.40
C THR A 600 -37.86 -23.76 -1.07
N PRO A 601 -39.02 -24.40 -0.83
CA PRO A 601 -39.10 -25.80 -0.37
C PRO A 601 -38.59 -26.87 -1.35
N ALA A 602 -38.26 -26.52 -2.59
CA ALA A 602 -37.88 -27.48 -3.63
C ALA A 602 -36.52 -28.16 -3.39
N HIS A 603 -35.70 -27.68 -2.44
CA HIS A 603 -34.32 -28.12 -2.25
C HIS A 603 -33.95 -28.51 -0.80
N LEU A 604 -34.92 -28.72 0.09
CA LEU A 604 -34.72 -29.29 1.43
C LEU A 604 -34.78 -30.83 1.42
N ARG A 605 -34.08 -31.50 0.50
CA ARG A 605 -33.93 -32.97 0.46
C ARG A 605 -32.49 -33.40 0.55
#